data_AF-A0AAV2EEN6-F1
#
_entry.id   AF-A0AAV2EEN6-F1
#
_cell.length_a   1.000
_cell.length_b   1.000
_cell.length_c   1.000
_cell.angle_alpha   90.00
_cell.angle_beta   90.00
_cell.angle_gamma   90.00
#
_symmetry.space_group_name_H-M   'P 1'
#
loop_
_entity.id
_entity.type
_entity.pdbx_description
1 polymer ?
#
loop_
_entity_poly.entity_id
_entity_poly.type
_entity_poly.pdbx_seq_one_letter_code
_entity_poly.pdbx_strand_id
1 'polypeptide(L)'
;MEDVLAAVEPKVTPQMNQELLPPFTREEIWEALKLMVPTKAPGSDGMPALFFQKNWAVVGDTVCLELQRILITGQIPRSLNHTLLAMIPKTQKPSSPKDFRPIALCKVLYKILSKVLANRLKRILNEVITETQSAFVPGRNITDNIMVVFECFHAMKNRKQGRKGYVAAKLDIAKAYDRVE
;
A
#
# COMPACT_ATOMS: atom_id res chain seq x y z
N MET A 1 8.74 -19.69 10.06
CA MET A 1 7.70 -19.08 9.22
C MET A 1 6.55 -20.05 9.00
N GLU A 2 6.84 -21.32 8.70
CA GLU A 2 5.83 -22.38 8.56
C GLU A 2 4.90 -22.53 9.78
N ASP A 3 5.42 -22.50 11.01
CA ASP A 3 4.59 -22.59 12.22
C ASP A 3 3.63 -21.39 12.38
N VAL A 4 4.04 -20.21 11.92
CA VAL A 4 3.22 -18.99 11.95
C VAL A 4 2.16 -19.06 10.86
N LEU A 5 2.52 -19.55 9.67
CA LEU A 5 1.58 -19.74 8.57
C LEU A 5 0.56 -20.84 8.88
N ALA A 6 0.93 -21.88 9.62
CA ALA A 6 0.01 -22.91 10.09
C ALA A 6 -1.05 -22.38 11.07
N ALA A 7 -0.76 -21.27 11.76
CA ALA A 7 -1.71 -20.60 12.66
C ALA A 7 -2.64 -19.60 11.95
N VAL A 8 -2.45 -19.36 10.65
CA VAL A 8 -3.23 -18.40 9.86
C VAL A 8 -4.13 -19.15 8.87
N GLU A 9 -5.43 -18.94 8.97
CA GLU A 9 -6.39 -19.52 8.05
C GLU A 9 -6.24 -18.91 6.64
N PRO A 10 -6.09 -19.73 5.58
CA PRO A 10 -6.03 -19.23 4.21
C PRO A 10 -7.37 -18.61 3.80
N LYS A 11 -7.37 -17.31 3.53
CA LYS A 11 -8.57 -16.58 3.09
C LYS A 11 -8.70 -16.41 1.59
N VAL A 12 -7.59 -16.48 0.85
CA VAL A 12 -7.59 -16.30 -0.60
C VAL A 12 -8.02 -17.60 -1.28
N THR A 13 -9.21 -17.60 -1.87
CA THR A 13 -9.76 -18.79 -2.51
C THR A 13 -9.11 -19.05 -3.89
N PRO A 14 -9.23 -20.26 -4.45
CA PRO A 14 -8.79 -20.54 -5.82
C PRO A 14 -9.41 -19.61 -6.86
N GLN A 15 -10.67 -19.22 -6.68
CA GLN A 15 -11.37 -18.29 -7.57
C GLN A 15 -10.77 -16.88 -7.49
N MET A 16 -10.51 -16.36 -6.29
CA MET A 16 -9.81 -15.08 -6.12
C MET A 16 -8.44 -15.10 -6.80
N ASN A 17 -7.69 -16.19 -6.65
CA ASN A 17 -6.41 -16.33 -7.33
C ASN A 17 -6.55 -16.30 -8.85
N GLN A 18 -7.54 -17.01 -9.41
CA GLN A 18 -7.82 -16.97 -10.84
C GLN A 18 -8.17 -15.57 -11.36
N GLU A 19 -8.78 -14.71 -10.53
CA GLU A 19 -9.09 -13.32 -10.87
C GLU A 19 -7.88 -12.38 -10.77
N LEU A 20 -6.91 -12.68 -9.88
CA LEU A 20 -5.74 -11.84 -9.63
C LEU A 20 -4.57 -12.10 -10.58
N LEU A 21 -4.41 -13.34 -11.04
CA LEU A 21 -3.31 -13.83 -11.85
C LEU A 21 -3.34 -13.54 -13.38
N PRO A 22 -4.46 -13.14 -14.03
CA PRO A 22 -4.45 -12.88 -15.47
C PRO A 22 -3.45 -11.78 -15.87
N PRO A 23 -2.96 -11.73 -17.12
CA PRO A 23 -2.13 -10.63 -17.59
C PRO A 23 -2.78 -9.26 -17.38
N PHE A 24 -1.97 -8.20 -17.22
CA PHE A 24 -2.52 -6.84 -17.16
C PHE A 24 -3.15 -6.45 -18.49
N THR A 25 -4.35 -5.90 -18.44
CA THR A 25 -5.00 -5.32 -19.62
C THR A 25 -4.54 -3.88 -19.85
N ARG A 26 -4.64 -3.38 -21.09
CA ARG A 26 -4.33 -1.98 -21.41
C ARG A 26 -5.21 -1.04 -20.61
N GLU A 27 -6.47 -1.42 -20.43
CA GLU A 27 -7.50 -0.68 -19.71
C GLU A 27 -7.13 -0.56 -18.23
N GLU A 28 -6.72 -1.65 -17.58
CA GLU A 28 -6.26 -1.60 -16.18
C GLU A 28 -5.06 -0.67 -15.98
N ILE A 29 -4.10 -0.72 -16.91
CA ILE A 29 -2.90 0.13 -16.88
C ILE A 29 -3.28 1.61 -17.10
N TRP A 30 -4.16 1.87 -18.06
CA TRP A 30 -4.63 3.21 -18.37
C TRP A 30 -5.45 3.82 -17.23
N GLU A 31 -6.36 3.06 -16.63
CA GLU A 31 -7.13 3.50 -15.47
C GLU A 31 -6.23 3.75 -14.25
N ALA A 32 -5.23 2.90 -14.03
CA ALA A 32 -4.23 3.14 -12.98
C ALA A 32 -3.47 4.46 -13.20
N LEU A 33 -3.09 4.78 -14.44
CA LEU A 33 -2.42 6.02 -14.80
C LEU A 33 -3.34 7.25 -14.68
N LYS A 34 -4.59 7.17 -15.12
CA LYS A 34 -5.58 8.27 -15.00
C LYS A 34 -5.83 8.69 -13.56
N LEU A 35 -5.87 7.73 -12.63
CA LEU A 35 -6.07 7.99 -11.21
C LEU A 35 -4.86 8.67 -10.53
N MET A 36 -3.73 8.83 -11.23
CA MET A 36 -2.56 9.51 -10.70
C MET A 36 -2.70 11.03 -10.81
N VAL A 37 -2.30 11.72 -9.74
CA VAL A 37 -2.17 13.18 -9.75
C VAL A 37 -1.09 13.59 -10.77
N PRO A 38 -1.42 14.37 -11.81
CA PRO A 38 -0.52 14.58 -12.95
C PRO A 38 0.79 15.28 -12.59
N THR A 39 0.76 16.19 -11.61
CA THR A 39 1.84 17.13 -11.28
C THR A 39 2.70 16.71 -10.10
N LYS A 40 2.55 15.48 -9.59
CA LYS A 40 3.42 14.98 -8.52
C LYS A 40 4.87 14.88 -8.99
N ALA A 41 5.79 15.07 -8.03
CA ALA A 41 7.22 14.99 -8.27
C ALA A 41 7.60 13.67 -8.99
N PRO A 42 8.41 13.76 -10.06
CA PRO A 42 8.84 12.60 -10.82
C PRO A 42 9.90 11.79 -10.06
N GLY A 43 10.25 10.62 -10.61
CA GLY A 43 11.41 9.87 -10.14
C GLY A 43 12.71 10.41 -10.73
N SER A 44 13.75 9.58 -10.71
CA SER A 44 15.07 9.91 -11.28
C SER A 44 15.09 10.19 -12.78
N ASP A 45 14.03 9.85 -13.50
CA ASP A 45 13.88 10.10 -14.94
C ASP A 45 13.28 11.48 -15.26
N GLY A 46 12.82 12.23 -14.25
CA GLY A 46 12.22 13.55 -14.46
C GLY A 46 10.84 13.52 -15.11
N MET A 47 10.24 12.34 -15.36
CA MET A 47 8.98 12.21 -16.08
C MET A 47 7.78 12.16 -15.10
N PRO A 48 6.92 13.19 -15.05
CA PRO A 48 5.72 13.17 -14.21
C PRO A 48 4.60 12.35 -14.84
N ALA A 49 3.55 12.02 -14.07
CA ALA A 49 2.41 11.27 -14.58
C ALA A 49 1.71 11.99 -15.76
N LEU A 50 1.71 13.33 -15.74
CA LEU A 50 1.19 14.16 -16.82
C LEU A 50 1.80 13.81 -18.19
N PHE A 51 3.11 13.52 -18.25
CA PHE A 51 3.78 13.16 -19.49
C PHE A 51 3.14 11.92 -20.13
N PHE A 52 2.95 10.86 -19.33
CA PHE A 52 2.36 9.61 -19.79
C PHE A 52 0.87 9.76 -20.14
N GLN A 53 0.13 10.55 -19.35
CA GLN A 53 -1.28 10.81 -19.60
C GLN A 53 -1.50 11.55 -20.92
N LYS A 54 -0.64 12.54 -21.23
CA LYS A 54 -0.75 13.34 -22.46
C LYS A 54 -0.22 12.61 -23.70
N ASN A 55 0.81 11.79 -23.55
CA ASN A 55 1.47 11.10 -24.66
C ASN A 55 1.08 9.62 -24.75
N TRP A 56 -0.03 9.20 -24.13
CA TRP A 56 -0.45 7.79 -24.06
C TRP A 56 -0.59 7.12 -25.43
N ALA A 57 -1.03 7.87 -26.45
CA ALA A 57 -1.12 7.38 -27.83
C ALA A 57 0.24 6.94 -28.41
N VAL A 58 1.35 7.50 -27.91
CA VAL A 58 2.71 7.20 -28.38
C VAL A 58 3.39 6.18 -27.47
N VAL A 59 3.32 6.38 -26.15
CA VAL A 59 4.09 5.55 -25.18
C VAL A 59 3.30 4.38 -24.61
N GLY A 60 1.98 4.35 -24.78
CA GLY A 60 1.09 3.42 -24.09
C GLY A 60 1.39 1.97 -24.42
N ASP A 61 1.70 1.66 -25.67
CA ASP A 61 1.99 0.28 -26.11
C ASP A 61 3.29 -0.24 -25.48
N THR A 62 4.34 0.59 -25.46
CA THR A 62 5.61 0.26 -24.81
C THR A 62 5.44 0.08 -23.30
N VAL A 63 4.66 0.94 -22.65
CA VAL A 63 4.37 0.81 -21.21
C VAL A 63 3.61 -0.48 -20.92
N CYS A 64 2.59 -0.81 -21.73
CA CYS A 64 1.82 -2.03 -21.55
C CYS A 64 2.69 -3.28 -21.70
N LEU A 65 3.50 -3.34 -22.75
CA LEU A 65 4.40 -4.45 -23.02
C LEU A 65 5.38 -4.66 -21.86
N GLU A 66 5.99 -3.59 -21.35
CA GLU A 66 6.97 -3.69 -20.26
C GLU A 66 6.32 -4.14 -18.95
N LEU A 67 5.14 -3.61 -18.61
CA LEU A 67 4.44 -4.02 -17.38
C LEU A 67 3.95 -5.48 -17.44
N GLN A 68 3.47 -5.95 -18.59
CA GLN A 68 3.11 -7.34 -18.80
C GLN A 68 4.34 -8.25 -18.72
N ARG A 69 5.47 -7.85 -19.33
CA ARG A 69 6.75 -8.57 -19.23
C ARG A 69 7.19 -8.72 -17.77
N ILE A 70 7.09 -7.66 -16.98
CA ILE A 70 7.41 -7.69 -15.54
C ILE A 70 6.51 -8.67 -14.80
N LEU A 71 5.20 -8.67 -15.07
CA LEU A 71 4.26 -9.58 -14.42
C LEU A 71 4.56 -11.05 -14.75
N ILE A 72 4.85 -11.37 -16.01
CA ILE A 72 5.12 -12.74 -16.46
C ILE A 72 6.46 -13.25 -15.92
N THR A 73 7.50 -12.42 -15.96
CA THR A 73 8.86 -12.82 -15.59
C THR A 73 9.14 -12.70 -14.10
N GLY A 74 8.37 -11.89 -13.37
CA GLY A 74 8.69 -11.48 -12.00
C GLY A 74 9.92 -10.58 -11.89
N GLN A 75 10.50 -10.12 -13.01
CA GLN A 75 11.76 -9.38 -13.04
C GLN A 75 11.54 -7.90 -13.33
N ILE A 76 11.78 -7.05 -12.34
CA ILE A 76 11.78 -5.59 -12.49
C ILE A 76 13.17 -5.13 -12.96
N PRO A 77 13.28 -4.39 -14.08
CA PRO A 77 14.55 -3.76 -14.47
C PRO A 77 15.15 -2.92 -13.35
N ARG A 78 16.46 -3.04 -13.13
CA ARG A 78 17.18 -2.22 -12.13
C ARG A 78 16.97 -0.72 -12.34
N SER A 79 16.85 -0.30 -13.60
CA SER A 79 16.58 1.09 -13.96
C SER A 79 15.23 1.58 -13.44
N LEU A 80 14.20 0.73 -13.37
CA LEU A 80 12.89 1.09 -12.81
C LEU A 80 12.89 1.12 -11.27
N ASN A 81 13.77 0.35 -10.65
CA ASN A 81 13.89 0.27 -9.20
C ASN A 81 14.77 1.40 -8.60
N HIS A 82 15.44 2.21 -9.43
CA HIS A 82 16.19 3.37 -8.94
C HIS A 82 15.23 4.46 -8.46
N THR A 83 15.29 4.77 -7.16
CA THR A 83 14.43 5.73 -6.48
C THR A 83 15.25 6.88 -5.91
N LEU A 84 14.81 8.13 -6.09
CA LEU A 84 15.41 9.28 -5.40
C LEU A 84 14.82 9.41 -4.00
N LEU A 85 15.67 9.58 -2.98
CA LEU A 85 15.22 9.84 -1.62
C LEU A 85 15.27 11.34 -1.32
N ALA A 86 14.10 11.94 -1.14
CA ALA A 86 13.97 13.33 -0.69
C ALA A 86 13.82 13.38 0.83
N MET A 87 14.68 14.14 1.51
CA MET A 87 14.66 14.29 2.96
C MET A 87 13.78 15.48 3.36
N ILE A 88 12.56 15.22 3.87
CA ILE A 88 11.63 16.28 4.29
C ILE A 88 11.77 16.55 5.79
N PRO A 89 12.09 17.78 6.23
CA PRO A 89 12.13 18.12 7.65
C PRO A 89 10.78 17.91 8.35
N LYS A 90 10.80 17.33 9.56
CA LYS A 90 9.64 17.22 10.47
C LYS A 90 9.46 18.48 11.32
N THR A 91 10.55 19.22 11.53
CA THR A 91 10.62 20.40 12.42
C THR A 91 11.36 21.54 11.70
N GLN A 92 11.20 22.77 12.21
CA GLN A 92 11.81 23.98 11.64
C GLN A 92 13.35 23.97 11.66
N LYS A 93 13.95 23.33 12.65
CA LYS A 93 15.41 23.27 12.85
C LYS A 93 15.84 21.82 13.06
N PRO A 94 15.89 21.02 11.98
CA PRO A 94 16.30 19.62 12.10
C PRO A 94 17.80 19.54 12.45
N SER A 95 18.15 18.76 13.46
CA SER A 95 19.54 18.63 13.92
C SER A 95 20.04 17.18 13.88
N SER A 96 19.13 16.21 13.68
CA SER A 96 19.45 14.79 13.59
C SER A 96 18.74 14.12 12.40
N PRO A 97 19.24 12.97 11.90
CA PRO A 97 18.55 12.21 10.85
C PRO A 97 17.12 11.79 11.20
N LYS A 98 16.78 11.66 12.49
CA LYS A 98 15.42 11.31 12.96
C LYS A 98 14.42 12.44 12.72
N ASP A 99 14.90 13.67 12.57
CA ASP A 99 14.10 14.86 12.30
C ASP A 99 13.69 14.97 10.84
N PHE A 100 14.13 14.05 9.99
CA PHE A 100 13.72 13.99 8.60
C PHE A 100 12.76 12.81 8.35
N ARG A 101 11.87 12.99 7.37
CA ARG A 101 11.09 11.94 6.74
C ARG A 101 11.70 11.67 5.37
N PRO A 102 12.32 10.51 5.13
CA PRO A 102 12.69 10.13 3.78
C PRO A 102 11.41 9.88 2.96
N ILE A 103 11.32 10.48 1.78
CA ILE A 103 10.28 10.20 0.79
C ILE A 103 10.94 9.60 -0.45
N ALA A 104 10.53 8.39 -0.78
CA ALA A 104 10.89 7.69 -2.00
C ALA A 104 10.14 8.26 -3.22
N LEU A 105 10.88 8.89 -4.14
CA LEU A 105 10.39 9.34 -5.43
C LEU A 105 10.65 8.27 -6.49
N CYS A 106 9.71 7.33 -6.60
CA CYS A 106 9.78 6.26 -7.61
C CYS A 106 9.42 6.79 -9.00
N LYS A 107 9.94 6.14 -10.04
CA LYS A 107 9.53 6.39 -11.44
C LYS A 107 8.06 6.10 -11.64
N VAL A 108 7.42 6.81 -12.58
CA VAL A 108 5.98 6.67 -12.82
C VAL A 108 5.62 5.26 -13.29
N LEU A 109 6.44 4.61 -14.13
CA LEU A 109 6.19 3.23 -14.55
C LEU A 109 6.09 2.26 -13.36
N TYR A 110 6.99 2.39 -12.38
CA TYR A 110 6.93 1.62 -11.14
C TYR A 110 5.64 1.93 -10.37
N LYS A 111 5.26 3.20 -10.26
CA LYS A 111 3.99 3.60 -9.63
C LYS A 111 2.78 3.00 -10.37
N ILE A 112 2.81 2.89 -11.70
CA ILE A 112 1.70 2.29 -12.47
C ILE A 112 1.61 0.80 -12.15
N LEU A 113 2.73 0.07 -12.18
CA LEU A 113 2.80 -1.33 -11.78
C LEU A 113 2.17 -1.56 -10.40
N SER A 114 2.66 -0.84 -9.38
CA SER A 114 2.15 -0.96 -8.01
C SER A 114 0.67 -0.58 -7.91
N LYS A 115 0.22 0.41 -8.69
CA LYS A 115 -1.19 0.86 -8.67
C LYS A 115 -2.13 -0.16 -9.30
N VAL A 116 -1.74 -0.81 -10.40
CA VAL A 116 -2.52 -1.89 -11.02
C VAL A 116 -2.66 -3.05 -10.04
N LEU A 117 -1.55 -3.48 -9.43
CA LEU A 117 -1.57 -4.54 -8.40
C LEU A 117 -2.47 -4.17 -7.21
N ALA A 118 -2.32 -2.95 -6.67
CA ALA A 118 -3.16 -2.47 -5.58
C ALA A 118 -4.65 -2.44 -5.95
N ASN A 119 -4.99 -2.02 -7.18
CA ASN A 119 -6.37 -2.01 -7.65
C ASN A 119 -6.97 -3.42 -7.77
N ARG A 120 -6.17 -4.43 -8.14
CA ARG A 120 -6.61 -5.84 -8.14
C ARG A 120 -6.83 -6.37 -6.73
N LEU A 121 -5.85 -6.19 -5.84
CA LEU A 121 -5.95 -6.62 -4.44
C LEU A 121 -7.12 -5.95 -3.71
N LYS A 122 -7.44 -4.70 -4.05
CA LYS A 122 -8.59 -3.96 -3.50
C LYS A 122 -9.92 -4.73 -3.67
N ARG A 123 -10.07 -5.55 -4.71
CA ARG A 123 -11.31 -6.29 -5.00
C ARG A 123 -11.62 -7.33 -3.93
N ILE A 124 -10.59 -8.01 -3.42
CA ILE A 124 -10.72 -9.07 -2.41
C ILE A 124 -10.36 -8.58 -1.00
N LEU A 125 -9.90 -7.33 -0.88
CA LEU A 125 -9.30 -6.81 0.35
C LEU A 125 -10.21 -6.98 1.56
N ASN A 126 -11.51 -6.72 1.40
CA ASN A 126 -12.51 -6.83 2.47
C ASN A 126 -12.69 -8.25 3.02
N GLU A 127 -12.43 -9.27 2.22
CA GLU A 127 -12.57 -10.68 2.62
C GLU A 127 -11.32 -11.13 3.37
N VAL A 128 -10.16 -10.62 2.96
CA VAL A 128 -8.85 -11.00 3.50
C VAL A 128 -8.56 -10.32 4.84
N ILE A 129 -8.89 -9.03 5.00
CA ILE A 129 -8.56 -8.28 6.22
C ILE A 129 -9.74 -8.23 7.22
N THR A 130 -9.41 -8.16 8.51
CA THR A 130 -10.43 -8.05 9.57
C THR A 130 -11.16 -6.72 9.52
N GLU A 131 -12.41 -6.67 9.97
CA GLU A 131 -13.22 -5.44 10.02
C GLU A 131 -12.60 -4.35 10.91
N THR A 132 -11.82 -4.76 11.93
CA THR A 132 -11.10 -3.87 12.83
C THR A 132 -9.90 -3.15 12.19
N GLN A 133 -9.49 -3.55 10.98
CA GLN A 133 -8.46 -2.86 10.21
C GLN A 133 -9.11 -1.77 9.34
N SER A 134 -9.04 -0.52 9.80
CA SER A 134 -9.69 0.61 9.10
C SER A 134 -8.74 1.43 8.24
N ALA A 135 -7.43 1.40 8.51
CA ALA A 135 -6.46 2.19 7.75
C ALA A 135 -6.27 1.64 6.33
N PHE A 136 -6.29 2.54 5.34
CA PHE A 136 -6.06 2.24 3.91
C PHE A 136 -7.09 1.30 3.27
N VAL A 137 -8.25 1.11 3.91
CA VAL A 137 -9.36 0.31 3.37
C VAL A 137 -10.47 1.23 2.88
N PRO A 138 -10.87 1.12 1.60
CA PRO A 138 -11.97 1.92 1.05
C PRO A 138 -13.27 1.69 1.82
N GLY A 139 -13.96 2.77 2.18
CA GLY A 139 -15.25 2.69 2.88
C GLY A 139 -15.15 2.47 4.39
N ARG A 140 -13.95 2.33 4.96
CA ARG A 140 -13.75 2.24 6.42
C ARG A 140 -13.22 3.56 6.97
N ASN A 141 -13.69 3.95 8.16
CA ASN A 141 -13.27 5.18 8.82
C ASN A 141 -12.50 4.86 10.10
N ILE A 142 -11.44 5.64 10.38
CA ILE A 142 -10.68 5.50 11.63
C ILE A 142 -11.55 5.78 12.87
N THR A 143 -12.60 6.60 12.72
CA THR A 143 -13.55 6.90 13.80
C THR A 143 -14.26 5.66 14.32
N ASP A 144 -14.54 4.68 13.47
CA ASP A 144 -15.20 3.43 13.87
C ASP A 144 -14.33 2.66 14.88
N ASN A 145 -13.03 2.58 14.61
CA ASN A 145 -12.07 1.97 15.53
C ASN A 145 -11.96 2.75 16.85
N ILE A 146 -12.03 4.09 16.82
CA ILE A 146 -12.01 4.92 18.02
C ILE A 146 -13.23 4.61 18.89
N MET A 147 -14.41 4.44 18.31
CA MET A 147 -15.63 4.08 19.05
C MET A 147 -15.49 2.70 19.71
N VAL A 148 -15.01 1.69 18.98
CA VAL A 148 -14.78 0.34 19.54
C VAL A 148 -13.82 0.41 20.74
N VAL A 149 -12.71 1.14 20.61
CA VAL A 149 -11.75 1.33 21.71
C VAL A 149 -12.38 2.05 22.89
N PHE A 150 -13.21 3.06 22.66
CA PHE A 150 -13.91 3.79 23.71
C PHE A 150 -14.87 2.87 24.50
N GLU A 151 -15.65 2.05 23.80
CA GLU A 151 -16.54 1.06 24.43
C GLU A 151 -15.76 0.00 25.21
N CYS A 152 -14.62 -0.47 24.68
CA CYS A 152 -13.73 -1.36 25.43
C CYS A 152 -13.27 -0.73 26.75
N PHE A 153 -12.81 0.53 26.73
CA PHE A 153 -12.40 1.23 27.95
C PHE A 153 -13.57 1.50 28.90
N HIS A 154 -14.74 1.82 28.38
CA HIS A 154 -15.95 2.00 29.16
C HIS A 154 -16.34 0.70 29.90
N ALA A 155 -16.38 -0.42 29.19
CA ALA A 155 -16.65 -1.74 29.76
C ALA A 155 -15.60 -2.13 30.82
N MET A 156 -14.32 -1.88 30.57
CA MET A 156 -13.24 -2.11 31.54
C MET A 156 -13.42 -1.27 32.81
N LYS A 157 -13.77 0.01 32.66
CA LYS A 157 -13.98 0.93 33.81
C LYS A 157 -15.19 0.56 34.66
N ASN A 158 -16.27 0.08 34.02
CA ASN A 158 -17.51 -0.27 34.71
C ASN A 158 -17.46 -1.63 35.41
N ARG A 159 -16.50 -2.49 35.05
CA ARG A 159 -16.35 -3.80 35.67
C ARG A 159 -15.58 -3.72 36.99
N LYS A 160 -16.30 -3.37 38.05
CA LYS A 160 -15.73 -3.20 39.41
C LYS A 160 -15.66 -4.49 40.24
N GLN A 161 -16.22 -5.60 39.75
CA GLN A 161 -16.30 -6.88 40.48
C GLN A 161 -16.01 -8.07 39.55
N GLY A 162 -15.46 -9.14 40.11
CA GLY A 162 -15.12 -10.38 39.40
C GLY A 162 -13.64 -10.77 39.54
N ARG A 163 -13.32 -12.04 39.26
CA ARG A 163 -11.95 -12.59 39.37
C ARG A 163 -11.09 -12.40 38.11
N LYS A 164 -11.65 -11.87 37.02
CA LYS A 164 -10.96 -11.66 35.73
C LYS A 164 -10.65 -10.18 35.53
N GLY A 165 -9.37 -9.83 35.46
CA GLY A 165 -8.89 -8.49 35.05
C GLY A 165 -8.71 -8.37 33.54
N TYR A 166 -8.73 -7.14 33.04
CA TYR A 166 -8.47 -6.83 31.62
C TYR A 166 -7.27 -5.88 31.52
N VAL A 167 -6.49 -6.02 30.46
CA VAL A 167 -5.35 -5.16 30.15
C VAL A 167 -5.49 -4.69 28.70
N ALA A 168 -5.29 -3.39 28.48
CA ALA A 168 -5.17 -2.83 27.14
C ALA A 168 -3.68 -2.68 26.80
N ALA A 169 -3.25 -3.26 25.68
CA ALA A 169 -1.89 -3.14 25.18
C ALA A 169 -1.87 -2.26 23.92
N LYS A 170 -1.04 -1.22 23.92
CA LYS A 170 -0.77 -0.39 22.73
C LYS A 170 0.58 -0.80 22.15
N LEU A 171 0.57 -1.34 20.95
CA LEU A 171 1.75 -1.76 20.22
C LEU A 171 2.00 -0.78 19.07
N ASP A 172 3.27 -0.43 18.83
CA ASP A 172 3.69 0.42 17.72
C ASP A 172 4.96 -0.15 17.08
N ILE A 173 5.04 -0.05 15.75
CA ILE A 173 6.16 -0.60 14.96
C ILE A 173 7.02 0.56 14.47
N ALA A 174 8.21 0.67 15.03
CA ALA A 174 9.18 1.66 14.57
C ALA A 174 9.61 1.36 13.13
N LYS A 175 9.48 2.35 12.24
CA LYS A 175 9.88 2.25 10.82
C LYS A 175 9.24 1.05 10.09
N ALA A 176 7.91 0.92 10.20
CA ALA A 176 7.17 -0.20 9.63
C ALA A 176 7.52 -0.53 8.16
N TYR A 177 7.74 0.47 7.30
CA TYR A 177 8.11 0.26 5.89
C TYR A 177 9.57 -0.12 5.66
N ASP A 178 10.47 0.17 6.60
CA ASP A 178 11.91 -0.17 6.50
C ASP A 178 12.22 -1.54 7.12
N ARG A 179 11.26 -2.14 7.82
CA ARG A 179 11.42 -3.37 8.62
C ARG A 179 10.50 -4.51 8.17
N VAL A 180 9.95 -4.43 6.95
CA VAL A 180 9.18 -5.54 6.38
C VAL A 180 10.19 -6.61 5.94
N GLU A 181 10.15 -7.77 6.61
CA GLU A 181 10.91 -8.98 6.27
C GLU A 181 10.02 -10.00 5.56
#